data_AF-A0A3R7V7W8-F1
#
_entry.id   AF-A0A3R7V7W8-F1
#
_cell.length_a   1.000
_cell.length_b   1.000
_cell.length_c   1.000
_cell.angle_alpha   90.00
_cell.angle_beta   90.00
_cell.angle_gamma   90.00
#
_symmetry.space_group_name_H-M   'P 1'
#
loop_
_entity.id
_entity.type
_entity.pdbx_description
1 polymer ?
#
loop_
_entity_poly.entity_id
_entity_poly.type
_entity_poly.pdbx_seq_one_letter_code
_entity_poly.pdbx_strand_id
1 'polypeptide(L)'
;MNFISLLSEKIELGAIVVSNVIIYLIPFMSDVLLDKPENIMVIIGFGGQGLFAARFLIQWITSENAKKSVIPVAFWYFSITGGLVLLTYAIWRKDPVIIAGQSVGILIYARNLYFIHKNEK
;
A
#
# COMPACT_ATOMS: atom_id res chain seq x y z
N MET A 1 9.38 21.65 -19.95
CA MET A 1 8.96 20.49 -19.13
C MET A 1 9.55 20.64 -17.73
N ASN A 2 8.77 20.46 -16.67
CA ASN A 2 9.31 20.52 -15.30
C ASN A 2 9.96 19.18 -14.92
N PHE A 3 10.82 19.19 -13.89
CA PHE A 3 11.57 18.00 -13.48
C PHE A 3 10.68 16.80 -13.13
N ILE A 4 9.53 17.05 -12.48
CA ILE A 4 8.57 15.99 -12.09
C ILE A 4 7.96 15.33 -13.32
N SER A 5 7.59 16.12 -14.33
CA SER A 5 7.07 15.64 -15.60
C SER A 5 8.10 14.80 -16.36
N LEU A 6 9.37 15.20 -16.36
CA LEU A 6 10.46 14.41 -16.94
C LEU A 6 10.64 13.06 -16.23
N LEU A 7 10.57 13.06 -14.90
CA LEU A 7 10.68 11.83 -14.13
C LEU A 7 9.49 10.90 -14.39
N SER A 8 8.28 11.46 -14.43
CA SER A 8 7.06 10.72 -14.74
C SER A 8 7.13 10.04 -16.11
N GLU A 9 7.60 10.75 -17.13
CA GLU A 9 7.77 10.20 -18.49
C GLU A 9 8.78 9.04 -18.50
N LYS A 10 9.90 9.18 -17.78
CA LYS A 10 10.88 8.08 -17.67
C LYS A 10 10.32 6.84 -16.96
N ILE A 11 9.49 7.04 -15.93
CA ILE A 11 8.80 5.94 -15.23
C ILE A 11 7.81 5.26 -16.17
N GLU A 12 7.06 6.04 -16.95
CA GLU A 12 6.10 5.51 -17.92
C GLU A 12 6.79 4.69 -19.02
N LEU A 13 7.91 5.17 -19.57
CA LEU A 13 8.73 4.40 -20.50
C LEU A 13 9.23 3.09 -19.89
N GLY A 14 9.68 3.12 -18.65
CA GLY A 14 10.08 1.91 -17.92
C GLY A 14 8.92 0.93 -17.73
N ALA A 15 7.73 1.44 -17.37
CA ALA A 15 6.51 0.65 -17.20
C ALA A 15 6.12 -0.05 -18.51
N ILE A 16 6.21 0.64 -19.65
CA ILE A 16 5.95 0.06 -20.98
C ILE A 16 6.94 -1.08 -21.29
N VAL A 17 8.23 -0.89 -21.01
CA VAL A 17 9.25 -1.94 -21.22
C VAL A 17 8.93 -3.17 -20.37
N VAL A 18 8.58 -2.99 -19.10
CA VAL A 18 8.21 -4.10 -18.21
C VAL A 18 6.93 -4.79 -18.71
N SER A 19 5.91 -4.03 -19.11
CA SER A 19 4.68 -4.59 -19.69
C SER A 19 4.99 -5.47 -20.90
N ASN A 20 5.85 -5.03 -21.82
CA ASN A 20 6.24 -5.81 -22.99
C ASN A 20 6.96 -7.11 -22.62
N VAL A 21 7.84 -7.08 -21.61
CA VAL A 21 8.51 -8.29 -21.11
C VAL A 21 7.50 -9.26 -20.50
N ILE A 22 6.55 -8.77 -19.69
CA ILE A 22 5.51 -9.61 -19.09
C ILE A 22 4.62 -10.23 -20.18
N ILE A 23 4.19 -9.45 -21.17
CA ILE A 23 3.38 -9.95 -22.28
C ILE A 23 4.13 -11.04 -23.05
N TYR A 24 5.43 -10.86 -23.28
CA TYR A 24 6.25 -11.87 -23.95
C TYR A 24 6.34 -13.19 -23.15
N LEU A 25 6.49 -13.11 -21.83
CA LEU A 25 6.57 -14.28 -20.96
C LEU A 25 5.21 -14.91 -20.68
N ILE A 26 4.15 -14.10 -20.62
CA ILE A 26 2.80 -14.45 -20.17
C ILE A 26 1.77 -13.83 -21.14
N PRO A 27 1.54 -14.46 -22.30
CA PRO A 27 0.75 -13.86 -23.38
C PRO A 27 -0.72 -13.58 -23.03
N PHE A 28 -1.31 -14.30 -22.07
CA PHE A 28 -2.68 -14.05 -21.64
C PHE A 28 -2.86 -12.71 -20.89
N MET A 29 -1.77 -12.11 -20.40
CA MET A 29 -1.80 -10.79 -19.77
C MET A 29 -1.85 -9.64 -20.77
N SER A 30 -1.75 -9.94 -22.07
CA SER A 30 -1.80 -8.94 -23.16
C SER A 30 -3.06 -8.08 -23.08
N ASP A 31 -4.24 -8.67 -22.90
CA ASP A 31 -5.52 -7.94 -22.78
C ASP A 31 -5.57 -6.98 -21.58
N VAL A 32 -4.76 -7.20 -20.55
CA VAL A 32 -4.72 -6.38 -19.33
C VAL A 32 -3.65 -5.27 -19.42
N LEU A 33 -2.56 -5.52 -20.14
CA LEU A 33 -1.36 -4.67 -20.16
C LEU A 33 -1.18 -3.88 -21.46
N LEU A 34 -1.82 -4.29 -22.56
CA LEU A 34 -1.83 -3.53 -23.81
C LEU A 34 -2.61 -2.22 -23.63
N ASP A 35 -2.11 -1.16 -24.25
CA ASP A 35 -2.69 0.20 -24.34
C ASP A 35 -2.76 1.05 -23.05
N LYS A 36 -2.34 0.53 -21.88
CA LYS A 36 -2.46 1.27 -20.59
C LYS A 36 -1.27 1.05 -19.64
N PRO A 37 -0.20 1.86 -19.71
CA PRO A 37 0.89 1.81 -18.73
C PRO A 37 0.41 2.09 -17.30
N GLU A 38 -0.74 2.72 -17.10
CA GLU A 38 -1.32 2.87 -15.76
C GLU A 38 -1.64 1.52 -15.07
N ASN A 39 -2.01 0.48 -15.83
CA ASN A 39 -2.44 -0.79 -15.25
C ASN A 39 -1.28 -1.52 -14.55
N ILE A 40 -0.10 -1.51 -15.16
CA ILE A 40 1.09 -2.10 -14.53
C ILE A 40 1.53 -1.29 -13.31
N MET A 41 1.37 0.03 -13.34
CA MET A 41 1.66 0.89 -12.19
C MET A 41 0.70 0.65 -11.02
N VAL A 42 -0.57 0.34 -11.30
CA VAL A 42 -1.54 -0.10 -10.28
C VAL A 42 -1.09 -1.43 -9.65
N ILE A 43 -0.66 -2.41 -10.45
CA ILE A 43 -0.13 -3.69 -9.95
C ILE A 43 1.10 -3.47 -9.07
N ILE A 44 2.06 -2.68 -9.54
CA ILE A 44 3.27 -2.30 -8.78
C ILE A 44 2.86 -1.61 -7.48
N GLY A 45 1.89 -0.69 -7.53
CA GLY A 45 1.35 0.01 -6.37
C GLY A 45 0.75 -0.94 -5.34
N PHE A 46 -0.05 -1.91 -5.76
CA PHE A 46 -0.59 -2.95 -4.88
C PHE A 46 0.49 -3.86 -4.30
N GLY A 47 1.53 -4.18 -5.09
CA GLY A 47 2.72 -4.86 -4.58
C GLY A 47 3.40 -4.06 -3.46
N GLY A 48 3.52 -2.74 -3.65
CA GLY A 48 3.95 -1.80 -2.61
C GLY A 48 3.08 -1.88 -1.36
N GLN A 49 1.75 -1.80 -1.51
CA GLN A 49 0.82 -1.94 -0.38
C GLN A 49 1.00 -3.28 0.37
N GLY A 50 1.24 -4.37 -0.35
CA GLY A 50 1.55 -5.67 0.23
C GLY A 50 2.83 -5.64 1.08
N LEU A 51 3.90 -5.01 0.60
CA LEU A 51 5.13 -4.82 1.37
C LEU A 51 4.90 -3.94 2.61
N PHE A 52 4.07 -2.91 2.52
CA PHE A 52 3.68 -2.09 3.67
C PHE A 52 2.86 -2.89 4.70
N ALA A 53 1.89 -3.68 4.25
CA ALA A 53 1.10 -4.56 5.11
C ALA A 53 1.97 -5.63 5.80
N ALA A 54 2.95 -6.18 5.08
CA ALA A 54 3.88 -7.18 5.61
C ALA A 54 4.65 -6.68 6.84
N ARG A 55 4.94 -5.37 6.95
CA ARG A 55 5.61 -4.80 8.14
C ARG A 55 4.79 -5.03 9.41
N PHE A 56 3.46 -4.89 9.33
CA PHE A 56 2.57 -5.15 10.45
C PHE A 56 2.42 -6.64 10.74
N LEU A 57 2.38 -7.49 9.70
CA LEU A 57 2.35 -8.93 9.88
C LEU A 57 3.62 -9.45 10.59
N ILE A 58 4.79 -9.02 10.12
CA ILE A 58 6.09 -9.36 10.72
C ILE A 58 6.16 -8.85 12.16
N GLN A 59 5.72 -7.62 12.40
CA GLN A 59 5.69 -7.05 13.74
C GLN A 59 4.78 -7.87 14.67
N TRP A 60 3.60 -8.25 14.19
CA TRP A 60 2.65 -9.06 14.97
C TRP A 60 3.30 -10.41 15.34
N ILE A 61 3.81 -11.16 14.36
CA ILE A 61 4.49 -12.45 14.61
C ILE A 61 5.63 -12.28 15.61
N THR A 62 6.42 -11.20 15.48
CA THR A 62 7.53 -10.91 16.40
C THR A 62 7.04 -10.61 17.81
N SER A 63 5.94 -9.86 17.96
CA SER A 63 5.36 -9.53 19.27
C SER A 63 4.75 -10.74 19.98
N GLU A 64 4.14 -11.68 19.23
CA GLU A 64 3.65 -12.94 19.78
C GLU A 64 4.80 -13.81 20.28
N ASN A 65 5.86 -13.96 19.49
CA ASN A 65 7.05 -14.71 19.88
C ASN A 65 7.74 -14.12 21.11
N ALA A 66 7.76 -12.78 21.24
CA ALA A 66 8.38 -12.08 22.36
C ALA A 66 7.45 -11.90 23.58
N LYS A 67 6.15 -12.20 23.45
CA LYS A 67 5.08 -11.92 24.44
C LYS A 67 5.10 -10.48 24.98
N LYS A 68 5.57 -9.52 24.18
CA LYS A 68 5.69 -8.10 24.55
C LYS A 68 5.18 -7.24 23.39
N SER A 69 4.15 -6.44 23.65
CA SER A 69 3.73 -5.38 22.73
C SER A 69 4.42 -4.08 23.15
N VAL A 70 5.41 -3.64 22.37
CA VAL A 70 6.28 -2.50 22.71
C VAL A 70 5.85 -1.22 21.98
N ILE A 71 4.78 -1.27 21.18
CA ILE A 71 4.37 -0.11 20.37
C ILE A 71 3.59 0.89 21.22
N PRO A 72 4.03 2.18 21.28
CA PRO A 72 3.33 3.21 22.04
C PRO A 72 1.89 3.41 21.55
N VAL A 73 0.95 3.61 22.47
CA VAL A 73 -0.47 3.89 22.15
C VAL A 73 -0.61 5.06 21.17
N ALA A 74 0.22 6.10 21.33
CA ALA A 74 0.26 7.25 20.44
C ALA A 74 0.49 6.88 18.97
N PHE A 75 1.33 5.87 18.69
CA PHE A 75 1.59 5.40 17.33
C PHE A 75 0.30 4.96 16.62
N TRP A 76 -0.57 4.24 17.31
CA TRP A 76 -1.82 3.75 16.74
C TRP A 76 -2.81 4.88 16.46
N TYR A 77 -2.94 5.86 17.36
CA TYR A 77 -3.77 7.04 17.13
C TYR A 77 -3.29 7.87 15.94
N PHE A 78 -1.98 8.13 15.83
CA PHE A 78 -1.41 8.83 14.67
C PHE A 78 -1.57 8.02 13.38
N SER A 79 -1.49 6.69 13.44
CA SER A 79 -1.68 5.83 12.27
C SER A 79 -3.12 5.84 11.77
N ILE A 80 -4.11 5.82 12.68
CA ILE A 80 -5.54 5.93 12.30
C ILE A 80 -5.84 7.31 11.72
N THR A 81 -5.44 8.38 12.42
CA THR A 81 -5.75 9.75 11.98
C THR A 81 -5.03 10.12 10.69
N GLY A 82 -3.73 9.82 10.57
CA GLY A 82 -2.97 10.00 9.34
C GLY A 82 -3.52 9.14 8.20
N GLY A 83 -3.89 7.89 8.49
CA GLY A 83 -4.53 7.00 7.52
C GLY A 83 -5.85 7.55 7.00
N LEU A 84 -6.70 8.11 7.86
CA LEU A 84 -7.97 8.73 7.47
C LEU A 84 -7.74 9.96 6.56
N VAL A 85 -6.79 10.83 6.90
CA VAL A 85 -6.44 11.99 6.06
C VAL A 85 -5.98 11.53 4.66
N LEU A 86 -5.10 10.54 4.60
CA LEU A 86 -4.62 9.99 3.33
C LEU A 86 -5.72 9.26 2.56
N LEU A 87 -6.63 8.58 3.25
CA LEU A 87 -7.78 7.93 2.63
C LEU A 87 -8.72 8.96 2.00
N THR A 88 -9.03 10.06 2.71
CA THR A 88 -9.81 11.17 2.15
C THR A 88 -9.15 11.75 0.91
N TYR A 89 -7.84 12.01 0.96
CA TYR A 89 -7.07 12.47 -0.20
C TYR A 89 -7.14 11.48 -1.37
N ALA A 90 -6.98 10.18 -1.10
CA ALA A 90 -6.99 9.14 -2.12
C ALA A 90 -8.36 8.96 -2.78
N ILE A 91 -9.45 9.07 -2.01
CA ILE A 91 -10.82 9.06 -2.54
C ILE A 91 -11.03 10.25 -3.48
N TRP A 92 -10.61 11.45 -3.07
CA TRP A 92 -10.67 12.64 -3.93
C TRP A 92 -9.84 12.46 -5.21
N ARG A 93 -8.65 11.86 -5.10
CA ARG A 93 -7.76 11.58 -6.24
C ARG A 93 -8.22 10.38 -7.08
N LYS A 94 -9.20 9.60 -6.61
CA LYS A 94 -9.65 8.34 -7.21
C LYS A 94 -8.50 7.33 -7.40
N ASP A 95 -7.58 7.27 -6.44
CA ASP A 95 -6.44 6.35 -6.46
C ASP A 95 -6.80 5.02 -5.76
N PRO A 96 -7.07 3.93 -6.50
CA PRO A 96 -7.53 2.68 -5.91
C PRO A 96 -6.44 2.01 -5.04
N VAL A 97 -5.17 2.24 -5.34
CA VAL A 97 -4.05 1.61 -4.62
C VAL A 97 -3.96 2.19 -3.20
N ILE A 98 -4.01 3.52 -3.08
CA ILE A 98 -3.94 4.18 -1.77
C ILE A 98 -5.24 3.93 -0.99
N ILE A 99 -6.41 3.97 -1.64
CA ILE A 99 -7.70 3.68 -0.99
C ILE A 99 -7.67 2.30 -0.34
N ALA A 100 -7.27 1.27 -1.09
CA ALA A 100 -7.22 -0.09 -0.56
C ALA A 100 -6.23 -0.22 0.60
N GLY A 101 -5.01 0.30 0.43
CA GLY A 101 -3.97 0.24 1.45
C GLY A 101 -4.36 0.93 2.76
N GLN A 102 -4.85 2.17 2.68
CA GLN A 102 -5.22 2.95 3.87
C GLN A 102 -6.45 2.37 4.55
N SER A 103 -7.45 1.89 3.79
CA SER A 103 -8.64 1.26 4.38
C SER A 103 -8.28 0.04 5.22
N VAL A 104 -7.44 -0.87 4.67
CA VAL A 104 -6.97 -2.05 5.39
C VAL A 104 -6.09 -1.65 6.58
N GLY A 105 -5.18 -0.70 6.40
CA GLY A 105 -4.30 -0.20 7.46
C GLY A 105 -5.09 0.33 8.66
N ILE A 106 -6.06 1.21 8.43
CA ILE A 106 -6.91 1.78 9.49
C ILE A 106 -7.61 0.68 10.30
N LEU A 107 -8.15 -0.35 9.64
CA LEU A 107 -8.80 -1.47 10.33
C LEU A 107 -7.83 -2.24 11.23
N ILE A 108 -6.61 -2.51 10.74
CA ILE A 108 -5.57 -3.17 11.53
C ILE A 108 -5.20 -2.31 12.75
N TYR A 109 -5.02 -1.01 12.57
CA TYR A 109 -4.64 -0.09 13.65
C TYR A 109 -5.74 0.02 14.71
N ALA A 110 -7.00 0.15 14.28
CA ALA A 110 -8.14 0.20 15.18
C ALA A 110 -8.29 -1.10 15.99
N ARG A 111 -8.13 -2.26 15.34
CA ARG A 111 -8.16 -3.57 16.01
C ARG A 111 -7.05 -3.70 17.06
N ASN A 112 -5.82 -3.29 16.74
CA ASN A 112 -4.70 -3.35 17.67
C ASN A 112 -4.91 -2.41 18.87
N LEU A 113 -5.42 -1.20 18.62
CA LEU A 113 -5.77 -0.26 19.68
C LEU A 113 -6.88 -0.81 20.60
N TYR A 114 -7.88 -1.48 20.04
CA TYR A 114 -8.94 -2.13 20.82
C TYR A 114 -8.38 -3.19 21.78
N PHE A 115 -7.46 -4.04 21.33
CA PHE A 115 -6.86 -5.06 22.20
C PHE A 115 -5.99 -4.49 23.30
N ILE A 116 -5.27 -3.39 23.05
CA ILE A 116 -4.49 -2.70 24.09
C ILE A 116 -5.43 -2.26 25.23
N HIS A 117 -6.51 -1.53 24.91
CA HIS A 117 -7.45 -1.07 25.93
C HIS A 117 -8.23 -2.21 26.61
N LYS A 118 -8.41 -3.36 25.94
CA LYS A 118 -9.04 -4.54 26.55
C LYS A 118 -8.12 -5.22 27.56
N ASN A 119 -6.82 -5.32 27.27
CA ASN A 119 -5.84 -5.99 28.13
C ASN A 119 -5.31 -5.11 29.27
N GLU A 120 -5.54 -3.78 29.21
CA GLU A 120 -5.27 -2.84 30.31
C GLU A 120 -6.38 -2.81 31.39
N LYS A 121 -7.52 -3.50 31.16
CA LYS A 121 -8.59 -3.72 32.16
C LYS A 121 -8.46 -5.09 32.81
#